data_AF-A0A284SBS4-F1
#
_entry.id   AF-A0A284SBS4-F1
#
_cell.length_a   1.000
_cell.length_b   1.000
_cell.length_c   1.000
_cell.angle_alpha   90.00
_cell.angle_beta   90.00
_cell.angle_gamma   90.00
#
_symmetry.space_group_name_H-M   'P 1'
#
loop_
_entity.id
_entity.type
_entity.pdbx_description
1 polymer ?
#
loop_
_entity_poly.entity_id
_entity_poly.type
_entity_poly.pdbx_seq_one_letter_code
_entity_poly.pdbx_strand_id
1 'polypeptide(L)'
;MYEAKTSVESCANKESTVVNVKHVTRLGKTNALEIQTRKKYLKHQANSPPSSKKPAPAPPLPLVDLFLKLNAEVNALRDKFDFFIQGMSISEYAESLLKAYFKSSSKCQGQIGVFVDPLEELYDLWDSYTKIEARSHEVEGLSARHKVLVQAGIPIHKVVEWVEDFWRCAIDGPGSLLNTYNRRRLAWQRDTVN
;
A
#
# COMPACT_ATOMS: atom_id res chain seq x y z
N MET A 1 -55.66 -6.93 -40.79
CA MET A 1 -55.25 -6.87 -39.38
C MET A 1 -54.75 -8.24 -38.98
N TYR A 2 -53.46 -8.30 -38.59
CA TYR A 2 -52.73 -9.22 -37.67
C TYR A 2 -53.19 -10.70 -37.53
N GLU A 3 -52.37 -11.74 -37.46
CA GLU A 3 -50.92 -11.97 -37.48
C GLU A 3 -50.70 -13.49 -37.62
N ALA A 4 -49.60 -13.92 -38.25
CA ALA A 4 -49.18 -15.32 -38.35
C ALA A 4 -48.45 -15.76 -37.06
N LYS A 5 -48.76 -16.96 -36.53
CA LYS A 5 -47.95 -17.62 -35.49
C LYS A 5 -47.22 -18.81 -36.09
N THR A 6 -45.92 -18.63 -36.32
CA THR A 6 -44.98 -19.68 -36.72
C THR A 6 -44.52 -20.50 -35.52
N SER A 7 -44.64 -21.81 -35.66
CA SER A 7 -43.90 -22.86 -34.96
C SER A 7 -42.39 -22.69 -35.17
N VAL A 8 -41.57 -22.80 -34.11
CA VAL A 8 -40.18 -23.28 -34.24
C VAL A 8 -39.79 -24.14 -33.04
N GLU A 9 -39.50 -25.38 -33.41
CA GLU A 9 -38.91 -26.50 -32.71
C GLU A 9 -37.49 -26.16 -32.21
N SER A 10 -37.22 -26.37 -30.92
CA SER A 10 -35.89 -26.17 -30.33
C SER A 10 -35.02 -27.41 -30.60
N CYS A 11 -34.17 -27.35 -31.62
CA CYS A 11 -33.14 -28.35 -31.89
C CYS A 11 -31.83 -28.00 -31.15
N ALA A 12 -31.41 -28.93 -30.30
CA ALA A 12 -30.18 -28.86 -29.52
C ALA A 12 -28.93 -28.93 -30.41
N ASN A 13 -28.06 -27.91 -30.35
CA ASN A 13 -26.70 -27.96 -30.86
C ASN A 13 -25.74 -28.37 -29.72
N LYS A 14 -25.18 -29.59 -29.81
CA LYS A 14 -24.11 -30.07 -28.92
C LYS A 14 -22.77 -29.64 -29.51
N GLU A 15 -22.22 -28.54 -29.01
CA GLU A 15 -20.89 -28.07 -29.39
C GLU A 15 -19.83 -28.98 -28.74
N SER A 16 -19.10 -29.73 -29.57
CA SER A 16 -18.00 -30.60 -29.11
C SER A 16 -16.69 -29.83 -29.17
N THR A 17 -16.10 -29.52 -28.01
CA THR A 17 -14.82 -28.80 -27.93
C THR A 17 -13.66 -29.68 -28.37
N VAL A 18 -12.95 -29.27 -29.44
CA VAL A 18 -11.72 -29.92 -29.90
C VAL A 18 -10.54 -29.32 -29.15
N VAL A 19 -9.84 -30.14 -28.35
CA VAL A 19 -8.63 -29.70 -27.63
C VAL A 19 -7.39 -30.24 -28.35
N ASN A 20 -6.50 -29.33 -28.74
CA ASN A 20 -5.18 -29.67 -29.26
C ASN A 20 -4.24 -29.97 -28.09
N VAL A 21 -3.84 -31.24 -27.94
CA VAL A 21 -2.86 -31.64 -26.93
C VAL A 21 -1.50 -31.77 -27.61
N LYS A 22 -0.52 -31.00 -27.14
CA LYS A 22 0.87 -31.07 -27.58
C LYS A 22 1.62 -32.04 -26.66
N HIS A 23 2.18 -33.10 -27.22
CA HIS A 23 3.03 -34.04 -26.51
C HIS A 23 4.48 -33.77 -26.89
N VAL A 24 5.33 -33.51 -25.91
CA VAL A 24 6.76 -33.27 -26.11
C VAL A 24 7.52 -34.52 -25.66
N THR A 25 8.36 -35.06 -26.51
CA THR A 25 9.15 -36.26 -26.20
C THR A 25 10.59 -36.07 -26.61
N ARG A 26 11.51 -36.56 -25.77
CA ARG A 26 12.94 -36.44 -26.01
C ARG A 26 13.41 -37.57 -26.93
N LEU A 27 14.11 -37.21 -28.00
CA LEU A 27 14.58 -38.15 -29.00
C LEU A 27 15.90 -38.78 -28.53
N GLY A 28 15.81 -40.00 -27.98
CA GLY A 28 16.99 -40.81 -27.63
C GLY A 28 17.89 -40.19 -26.56
N LYS A 29 19.21 -40.32 -26.73
CA LYS A 29 20.25 -39.88 -25.77
C LYS A 29 20.69 -38.42 -25.93
N THR A 30 20.07 -37.64 -26.82
CA THR A 30 20.43 -36.22 -27.06
C THR A 30 19.41 -35.27 -26.42
N ASN A 31 19.76 -33.98 -26.33
CA ASN A 31 18.89 -32.92 -25.78
C ASN A 31 17.81 -32.44 -26.76
N ALA A 32 17.60 -33.13 -27.88
CA ALA A 32 16.60 -32.75 -28.85
C ALA A 32 15.19 -33.18 -28.40
N LEU A 33 14.22 -32.26 -28.55
CA LEU A 33 12.81 -32.48 -28.21
C LEU A 33 11.97 -32.48 -29.50
N GLU A 34 11.12 -33.50 -29.65
CA GLU A 34 10.08 -33.56 -30.70
C GLU A 34 8.74 -33.17 -30.09
N ILE A 35 8.00 -32.28 -30.77
CA ILE A 35 6.66 -31.85 -30.35
C ILE A 35 5.64 -32.39 -31.34
N GLN A 36 4.85 -33.39 -30.92
CA GLN A 36 3.79 -33.97 -31.72
C GLN A 36 2.43 -33.46 -31.22
N THR A 37 1.65 -32.84 -32.10
CA THR A 37 0.31 -32.32 -31.75
C THR A 37 -0.76 -33.29 -32.24
N ARG A 38 -1.60 -33.80 -31.33
CA ARG A 38 -2.74 -34.67 -31.70
C ARG A 38 -4.06 -34.01 -31.29
N LYS A 39 -5.03 -34.02 -32.21
CA LYS A 39 -6.42 -33.62 -31.94
C LYS A 39 -7.14 -34.78 -31.25
N LYS A 40 -7.63 -34.57 -30.02
CA LYS A 40 -8.51 -35.52 -29.33
C LYS A 40 -9.90 -34.92 -29.17
N TYR A 41 -10.91 -35.71 -29.53
CA TYR A 41 -12.31 -35.40 -29.25
C TYR A 41 -12.70 -36.02 -27.90
N LEU A 42 -13.09 -35.20 -26.93
CA LEU A 42 -13.57 -35.69 -25.63
C LEU A 42 -15.06 -36.08 -25.73
N LYS A 43 -15.38 -37.35 -25.50
CA LYS A 43 -16.73 -37.76 -25.08
C LYS A 43 -16.77 -37.75 -23.56
N HIS A 44 -17.65 -36.91 -23.00
CA HIS A 44 -17.90 -36.90 -21.56
C HIS A 44 -18.55 -38.21 -21.13
N GLN A 45 -17.83 -39.04 -20.38
CA GLN A 45 -18.42 -40.10 -19.57
C GLN A 45 -18.17 -39.74 -18.11
N ALA A 46 -19.25 -39.61 -17.36
CA ALA A 46 -19.24 -39.32 -15.93
C ALA A 46 -18.61 -40.51 -15.19
N ASN A 47 -17.51 -40.26 -14.48
CA ASN A 47 -17.07 -41.00 -13.30
C ASN A 47 -16.10 -40.11 -12.51
N SER A 48 -16.40 -39.94 -11.23
CA SER A 48 -15.76 -39.04 -10.28
C SER A 48 -14.32 -39.45 -9.92
N PRO A 49 -13.35 -38.50 -9.86
CA PRO A 49 -12.04 -38.72 -9.26
C PRO A 49 -11.90 -38.07 -7.86
N PRO A 50 -10.93 -38.52 -7.04
CA PRO A 50 -10.82 -38.21 -5.62
C PRO A 50 -10.43 -36.76 -5.35
N SER A 51 -11.06 -36.21 -4.32
CA SER A 51 -10.94 -34.83 -3.81
C SER A 51 -9.53 -34.51 -3.31
N SER A 52 -8.64 -34.08 -4.22
CA SER A 52 -7.45 -33.29 -3.87
C SER A 52 -7.88 -31.83 -3.73
N LYS A 53 -8.35 -31.47 -2.53
CA LYS A 53 -8.63 -30.07 -2.17
C LYS A 53 -7.29 -29.36 -1.97
N LYS A 54 -6.72 -28.82 -3.05
CA LYS A 54 -5.98 -27.55 -2.92
C LYS A 54 -6.93 -26.56 -2.23
N PRO A 55 -6.49 -25.80 -1.20
CA PRO A 55 -7.32 -24.73 -0.68
C PRO A 55 -7.71 -23.84 -1.87
N ALA A 56 -9.01 -23.69 -2.10
CA ALA A 56 -9.47 -22.71 -3.07
C ALA A 56 -8.88 -21.35 -2.64
N PRO A 57 -8.40 -20.52 -3.59
CA PRO A 57 -8.08 -19.13 -3.27
C PRO A 57 -9.28 -18.56 -2.52
N ALA A 58 -9.04 -17.92 -1.37
CA ALA A 58 -10.13 -17.30 -0.62
C ALA A 58 -10.94 -16.43 -1.60
N PRO A 59 -12.28 -16.52 -1.59
CA PRO A 59 -13.09 -15.68 -2.46
C PRO A 59 -12.69 -14.22 -2.24
N PRO A 60 -12.57 -13.41 -3.31
CA PRO A 60 -12.23 -12.00 -3.15
C PRO A 60 -13.26 -11.38 -2.21
N LEU A 61 -12.76 -10.74 -1.15
CA LEU A 61 -13.61 -10.01 -0.22
C LEU A 61 -14.45 -9.02 -1.02
N PRO A 62 -15.75 -8.86 -0.70
CA PRO A 62 -16.52 -7.74 -1.20
C PRO A 62 -15.72 -6.45 -1.04
N LEU A 63 -15.73 -5.59 -2.06
CA LEU A 63 -14.96 -4.34 -2.05
C LEU A 63 -15.19 -3.50 -0.77
N VAL A 64 -16.41 -3.58 -0.22
CA VAL A 64 -16.79 -2.97 1.06
C VAL A 64 -15.99 -3.51 2.24
N ASP A 65 -15.82 -4.83 2.34
CA ASP A 65 -15.08 -5.48 3.44
C ASP A 65 -13.58 -5.17 3.35
N LEU A 66 -13.05 -5.04 2.13
CA LEU A 66 -11.67 -4.65 1.91
C LEU A 66 -11.41 -3.21 2.35
N PHE A 67 -12.34 -2.29 2.08
CA PHE A 67 -12.22 -0.91 2.51
C PHE A 67 -12.38 -0.76 4.03
N LEU A 68 -13.32 -1.48 4.65
CA LEU A 68 -13.46 -1.51 6.10
C LEU A 68 -12.16 -1.95 6.77
N LYS A 69 -11.47 -2.95 6.18
CA LYS A 69 -10.17 -3.39 6.64
C LYS A 69 -9.09 -2.31 6.48
N LEU A 70 -8.99 -1.67 5.32
CA LEU A 70 -8.03 -0.58 5.10
C LEU A 70 -8.27 0.58 6.08
N ASN A 71 -9.52 0.96 6.30
CA ASN A 71 -9.86 2.02 7.25
C ASN A 71 -9.48 1.66 8.70
N ALA A 72 -9.66 0.40 9.10
CA ALA A 72 -9.18 -0.08 10.40
C ALA A 72 -7.65 -0.03 10.52
N GLU A 73 -6.92 -0.40 9.45
CA GLU A 73 -5.45 -0.30 9.40
C GLU A 73 -4.98 1.16 9.50
N VAL A 74 -5.65 2.10 8.81
CA VAL A 74 -5.37 3.55 8.92
C VAL A 74 -5.59 4.07 10.34
N ASN A 75 -6.72 3.71 10.96
CA ASN A 75 -7.02 4.15 12.32
C ASN A 75 -5.98 3.63 13.31
N ALA A 76 -5.55 2.37 13.19
CA ALA A 76 -4.50 1.82 14.02
C ALA A 76 -3.15 2.54 13.85
N LEU A 77 -2.78 2.92 12.62
CA LEU A 77 -1.58 3.73 12.38
C LEU A 77 -1.71 5.13 12.96
N ARG A 78 -2.89 5.74 12.87
CA ARG A 78 -3.15 7.05 13.48
C ARG A 78 -3.02 6.98 14.99
N ASP A 79 -3.62 5.97 15.63
CA ASP A 79 -3.48 5.78 17.08
C ASP A 79 -2.02 5.57 17.49
N LYS A 80 -1.24 4.82 16.68
CA LYS A 80 0.21 4.64 16.89
C LYS A 80 0.96 5.97 16.74
N PHE A 81 0.62 6.79 15.76
CA PHE A 81 1.21 8.11 15.57
C PHE A 81 0.85 9.06 16.71
N ASP A 82 -0.41 9.10 17.13
CA ASP A 82 -0.88 9.91 18.25
C ASP A 82 -0.17 9.48 19.55
N PHE A 83 0.06 8.18 19.76
CA PHE A 83 0.89 7.68 20.86
C PHE A 83 2.36 8.11 20.73
N PHE A 84 2.94 8.03 19.53
CA PHE A 84 4.32 8.44 19.26
C PHE A 84 4.58 9.91 19.59
N ILE A 85 3.68 10.80 19.17
CA ILE A 85 3.73 12.23 19.53
C ILE A 85 3.14 12.52 20.92
N GLN A 86 2.84 11.49 21.72
CA GLN A 86 2.33 11.58 23.09
C GLN A 86 1.05 12.42 23.22
N GLY A 87 0.19 12.39 22.20
CA GLY A 87 -1.05 13.16 22.13
C GLY A 87 -0.86 14.67 21.97
N MET A 88 0.37 15.15 21.74
CA MET A 88 0.65 16.55 21.43
C MET A 88 0.14 16.91 20.03
N SER A 89 -0.06 18.20 19.77
CA SER A 89 -0.14 18.66 18.38
C SER A 89 1.22 18.50 17.68
N ILE A 90 1.20 18.41 16.35
CA ILE A 90 2.42 18.30 15.52
C ILE A 90 3.39 19.47 15.79
N SER A 91 2.87 20.69 15.94
CA SER A 91 3.66 21.87 16.29
C SER A 91 4.29 21.78 17.66
N GLU A 92 3.54 21.33 18.68
CA GLU A 92 4.07 21.16 20.04
C GLU A 92 5.14 20.06 20.09
N TYR A 93 4.92 18.96 19.38
CA TYR A 93 5.90 17.90 19.24
C TYR A 93 7.20 18.42 18.60
N ALA A 94 7.11 19.10 17.47
CA ALA A 94 8.26 19.69 16.79
C ALA A 94 8.99 20.72 17.67
N GLU A 95 8.25 21.54 18.42
CA GLU A 95 8.82 22.49 19.38
C GLU A 95 9.58 21.78 20.49
N SER A 96 9.05 20.66 20.98
CA SER A 96 9.66 19.88 22.03
C SER A 96 11.04 19.34 21.59
N LEU A 97 11.18 18.91 20.34
CA LEU A 97 12.44 18.45 19.76
C LEU A 97 13.47 19.58 19.67
N LEU A 98 13.07 20.76 19.19
CA LEU A 98 13.96 21.92 19.16
C LEU A 98 14.41 22.33 20.57
N LYS A 99 13.49 22.36 21.54
CA LYS A 99 13.81 22.66 22.94
C LYS A 99 14.79 21.61 23.51
N ALA A 100 14.62 20.33 23.18
CA ALA A 100 15.53 19.27 23.59
C ALA A 100 16.93 19.45 22.96
N TYR A 101 17.02 19.78 21.67
CA TYR A 101 18.27 20.00 20.96
C TYR A 101 19.06 21.22 21.49
N PHE A 102 18.37 22.30 21.84
CA PHE A 102 18.97 23.55 22.33
C PHE A 102 19.11 23.63 23.86
N LYS A 103 18.84 22.55 24.60
CA LYS A 103 18.80 22.56 26.08
C LYS A 103 20.16 22.99 26.67
N SER A 104 20.23 24.28 27.03
CA SER A 104 21.45 25.06 27.23
C SER A 104 22.28 24.70 28.47
N SER A 105 21.70 23.97 29.42
CA SER A 105 22.36 23.60 30.68
C SER A 105 23.04 22.23 30.63
N SER A 106 23.04 21.56 29.48
CA SER A 106 23.51 20.17 29.37
C SER A 106 24.76 20.05 28.49
N LYS A 107 25.61 19.06 28.80
CA LYS A 107 26.67 18.56 27.88
C LYS A 107 26.11 17.98 26.56
N CYS A 108 24.79 17.99 26.42
CA CYS A 108 24.03 17.36 25.34
C CYS A 108 23.46 18.37 24.34
N GLN A 109 23.79 19.67 24.45
CA GLN A 109 23.42 20.64 23.42
C GLN A 109 23.97 20.21 22.07
N GLY A 110 23.14 20.26 21.03
CA GLY A 110 23.57 19.89 19.69
C GLY A 110 23.60 18.38 19.44
N GLN A 111 23.03 17.56 20.33
CA GLN A 111 22.91 16.13 20.07
C GLN A 111 21.96 15.86 18.91
N ILE A 112 22.53 15.46 17.78
CA ILE A 112 21.78 15.15 16.55
C ILE A 112 20.81 13.98 16.74
N GLY A 113 21.09 13.08 17.69
CA GLY A 113 20.23 11.95 18.07
C GLY A 113 18.79 12.37 18.41
N VAL A 114 18.60 13.59 18.92
CA VAL A 114 17.27 14.17 19.19
C VAL A 114 16.36 14.19 17.95
N PHE A 115 16.94 14.25 16.75
CA PHE A 115 16.19 14.17 15.49
C PHE A 115 16.32 12.81 14.80
N VAL A 116 17.47 12.15 14.91
CA VAL A 116 17.72 10.85 14.25
C VAL A 116 16.82 9.76 14.82
N ASP A 117 16.75 9.65 16.15
CA ASP A 117 15.99 8.61 16.83
C ASP A 117 14.49 8.66 16.46
N PRO A 118 13.79 9.82 16.53
CA PRO A 118 12.40 9.86 16.10
C PRO A 118 12.21 9.72 14.58
N LEU A 119 13.18 10.10 13.75
CA LEU A 119 13.06 9.96 12.29
C LEU A 119 12.97 8.49 11.86
N GLU A 120 13.69 7.59 12.52
CA GLU A 120 13.63 6.16 12.22
C GLU A 120 12.20 5.62 12.40
N GLU A 121 11.57 5.88 13.54
CA GLU A 121 10.19 5.47 13.80
C GLU A 121 9.16 6.18 12.88
N LEU A 122 9.40 7.45 12.57
CA LEU A 122 8.54 8.22 11.65
C LEU A 122 8.59 7.68 10.22
N TYR A 123 9.76 7.22 9.74
CA TYR A 123 9.88 6.59 8.44
C TYR A 123 9.12 5.26 8.38
N ASP A 124 9.17 4.45 9.43
CA ASP A 124 8.40 3.21 9.50
C ASP A 124 6.88 3.47 9.48
N LEU A 125 6.43 4.51 10.19
CA LEU A 125 5.04 4.95 10.17
C LEU A 125 4.63 5.44 8.77
N TRP A 126 5.47 6.26 8.15
CA TRP A 126 5.21 6.80 6.82
C TRP A 126 5.19 5.71 5.75
N ASP A 127 6.16 4.79 5.73
CA ASP A 127 6.19 3.66 4.80
C ASP A 127 4.98 2.74 4.96
N SER A 128 4.60 2.44 6.21
CA SER A 128 3.38 1.68 6.51
C SER A 128 2.14 2.36 5.95
N TYR A 129 2.06 3.68 6.11
CA TYR A 129 0.94 4.48 5.62
C TYR A 129 0.89 4.51 4.09
N THR A 130 2.01 4.75 3.42
CA THR A 130 2.12 4.78 1.96
C THR A 130 1.73 3.44 1.33
N LYS A 131 2.04 2.32 1.99
CA LYS A 131 1.57 0.98 1.55
C LYS A 131 0.05 0.86 1.59
N ILE A 132 -0.60 1.38 2.63
CA ILE A 132 -2.07 1.38 2.74
C ILE A 132 -2.68 2.30 1.67
N GLU A 133 -2.10 3.48 1.46
CA GLU A 133 -2.53 4.42 0.43
C GLU A 133 -2.47 3.80 -0.97
N ALA A 134 -1.34 3.19 -1.33
CA ALA A 134 -1.16 2.51 -2.61
C ALA A 134 -2.21 1.40 -2.80
N ARG A 135 -2.44 0.59 -1.76
CA ARG A 135 -3.45 -0.46 -1.78
C ARG A 135 -4.87 0.09 -1.90
N SER A 136 -5.17 1.21 -1.25
CA SER A 136 -6.45 1.90 -1.41
C SER A 136 -6.65 2.38 -2.85
N HIS A 137 -5.60 2.90 -3.48
CA HIS A 137 -5.65 3.35 -4.87
C HIS A 137 -5.84 2.16 -5.84
N GLU A 138 -5.19 1.03 -5.61
CA GLU A 138 -5.39 -0.19 -6.41
C GLU A 138 -6.83 -0.72 -6.34
N VAL A 139 -7.48 -0.59 -5.19
CA VAL A 139 -8.84 -1.12 -4.96
C VAL A 139 -9.93 -0.19 -5.48
N GLU A 140 -9.81 1.13 -5.26
CA GLU A 140 -10.89 2.09 -5.56
C GLU A 140 -10.52 3.19 -6.54
N GLY A 141 -9.25 3.29 -6.94
CA GLY A 141 -8.74 4.45 -7.69
C GLY A 141 -8.89 5.75 -6.90
N LEU A 142 -9.13 6.85 -7.61
CA LEU A 142 -9.26 8.21 -7.05
C LEU A 142 -10.65 8.48 -6.43
N SER A 143 -11.15 7.55 -5.62
CA SER A 143 -12.46 7.66 -4.97
C SER A 143 -12.47 8.73 -3.86
N ALA A 144 -13.66 9.17 -3.43
CA ALA A 144 -13.80 10.06 -2.28
C ALA A 144 -13.24 9.44 -1.00
N ARG A 145 -13.40 8.12 -0.84
CA ARG A 145 -12.88 7.36 0.30
C ARG A 145 -11.35 7.28 0.29
N HIS A 146 -10.74 7.07 -0.87
CA HIS A 146 -9.29 7.17 -1.04
C HIS A 146 -8.78 8.57 -0.69
N LYS A 147 -9.46 9.64 -1.12
CA LYS A 147 -9.09 11.02 -0.75
C LYS A 147 -9.15 11.25 0.76
N VAL A 148 -10.20 10.77 1.44
CA VAL A 148 -10.31 10.86 2.90
C VAL A 148 -9.17 10.11 3.58
N LEU A 149 -8.83 8.92 3.06
CA LEU A 149 -7.68 8.16 3.50
C LEU A 149 -6.44 9.05 3.38
N VAL A 150 -6.02 9.45 2.18
CA VAL A 150 -4.83 10.30 1.93
C VAL A 150 -4.76 11.50 2.88
N GLN A 151 -5.87 12.20 3.10
CA GLN A 151 -5.92 13.34 4.02
C GLN A 151 -5.55 12.97 5.47
N ALA A 152 -5.90 11.77 5.92
CA ALA A 152 -5.55 11.27 7.24
C ALA A 152 -4.04 11.03 7.43
N GLY A 153 -3.28 10.87 6.34
CA GLY A 153 -1.82 10.66 6.37
C GLY A 153 -1.00 11.95 6.38
N ILE A 154 -1.61 13.07 6.01
CA ILE A 154 -0.94 14.38 5.97
C ILE A 154 -0.23 14.73 7.29
N PRO A 155 -0.83 14.50 8.48
CA PRO A 155 -0.15 14.73 9.75
C PRO A 155 1.20 14.00 9.87
N ILE A 156 1.26 12.72 9.51
CA ILE A 156 2.47 11.90 9.57
C ILE A 156 3.52 12.46 8.61
N HIS A 157 3.12 12.75 7.37
CA HIS A 157 4.01 13.31 6.36
C HIS A 157 4.60 14.66 6.79
N LYS A 158 3.78 15.54 7.39
CA LYS A 158 4.23 16.83 7.89
C LYS A 158 5.27 16.70 8.99
N VAL A 159 5.07 15.79 9.96
CA VAL A 159 6.07 15.58 11.02
C VAL A 159 7.38 15.08 10.43
N VAL A 160 7.35 14.11 9.51
CA VAL A 160 8.56 13.64 8.81
C VAL A 160 9.28 14.81 8.17
N GLU A 161 8.59 15.62 7.36
CA GLU A 161 9.20 16.77 6.67
C GLU A 161 9.82 17.77 7.65
N TRP A 162 9.11 18.11 8.74
CA TRP A 162 9.60 19.09 9.70
C TRP A 162 10.82 18.60 10.48
N VAL A 163 10.81 17.33 10.91
CA VAL A 163 11.94 16.75 11.66
C VAL A 163 13.14 16.53 10.73
N GLU A 164 12.92 16.13 9.47
CA GLU A 164 13.99 16.07 8.47
C GLU A 164 14.64 17.43 8.24
N ASP A 165 13.84 18.50 8.15
CA ASP A 165 14.35 19.86 7.94
C ASP A 165 15.18 20.33 9.14
N PHE A 166 14.75 20.00 10.36
CA PHE A 166 15.54 20.25 11.57
C PHE A 166 16.87 19.49 11.54
N TRP A 167 16.82 18.18 11.26
CA TRP A 167 18.00 17.33 11.16
C TRP A 167 18.99 17.87 10.12
N ARG A 168 18.53 18.18 8.90
CA ARG A 168 19.37 18.77 7.83
C ARG A 168 20.06 20.05 8.27
N CYS A 169 19.34 20.94 8.95
CA CYS A 169 19.92 22.19 9.47
C CYS A 169 20.86 21.96 10.67
N ALA A 170 20.62 20.90 11.45
CA ALA A 170 21.37 20.59 12.67
C ALA A 170 22.68 19.86 12.41
N ILE A 171 22.85 19.19 11.26
CA ILE A 171 24.11 18.50 10.88
C ILE A 171 25.30 19.47 10.90
N ASP A 172 25.08 20.72 10.46
CA ASP A 172 26.10 21.79 10.47
C ASP A 172 26.32 22.40 11.88
N GLY A 173 25.60 21.91 12.88
CA GLY A 173 25.69 22.30 14.28
C GLY A 173 24.63 23.31 14.73
N PRO A 174 24.60 23.63 16.04
CA PRO A 174 23.53 24.43 16.64
C PRO A 174 23.39 25.84 16.07
N GLY A 175 24.50 26.47 15.66
CA GLY A 175 24.50 27.81 15.08
C GLY A 175 23.75 27.88 13.75
N SER A 176 23.89 26.85 12.91
CA SER A 176 23.20 26.77 11.61
C SER A 176 21.69 26.68 11.80
N LEU A 177 21.24 25.71 12.62
CA LEU A 177 19.82 25.55 12.94
C LEU A 177 19.22 26.81 13.56
N LEU A 178 19.92 27.46 14.51
CA LEU A 178 19.46 28.69 15.15
C LEU A 178 19.31 29.84 14.14
N ASN A 179 20.27 30.00 13.23
CA ASN A 179 20.19 31.01 12.19
C ASN A 179 19.01 30.75 11.24
N THR A 180 18.78 29.50 10.82
CA THR A 180 17.63 29.13 9.97
C THR A 180 16.30 29.38 10.67
N TYR A 181 16.20 29.01 11.95
CA TYR A 181 15.03 29.28 12.80
C TYR A 181 14.73 30.78 12.90
N ASN A 182 15.74 31.60 13.22
CA ASN A 182 15.57 33.05 13.38
C ASN A 182 15.17 33.74 12.07
N ARG A 183 15.60 33.19 10.93
CA ARG A 183 15.20 33.66 9.59
C ARG A 183 13.83 33.14 9.14
N ARG A 184 13.13 32.37 9.98
CA ARG A 184 11.84 31.73 9.67
C ARG A 184 11.88 30.87 8.41
N ARG A 185 12.97 30.13 8.22
CA ARG A 185 13.20 29.32 7.01
C ARG A 185 12.88 27.84 7.20
N LEU A 186 12.60 27.41 8.43
CA LEU A 186 12.24 26.02 8.69
C LEU A 186 10.87 25.68 8.09
N ALA A 187 10.68 24.45 7.62
CA ALA A 187 9.44 23.96 6.99
C ALA A 187 8.20 24.27 7.83
N TRP A 188 8.25 23.94 9.12
CA TRP A 188 7.15 24.19 10.06
C TRP A 188 6.73 25.67 10.20
N GLN A 189 7.64 26.60 9.95
CA GLN A 189 7.44 28.06 10.08
C GLN A 189 6.86 28.62 8.79
N ARG A 190 7.09 27.95 7.66
CA ARG A 190 6.50 28.28 6.37
C ARG A 190 5.05 27.79 6.29
N ASP A 191 4.76 26.65 6.91
CA ASP A 191 3.43 26.05 6.95
C ASP A 191 2.45 26.74 7.90
N THR A 192 2.95 27.45 8.91
CA THR A 192 2.13 28.12 9.94
C THR A 192 1.87 29.60 9.65
N VAL A 193 2.53 30.16 8.64
CA VAL A 193 2.42 31.59 8.25
C VAL A 193 1.47 31.81 7.06
N ASN A 194 1.05 30.74 6.39
CA ASN A 194 0.07 30.76 5.29
C ASN A 194 -1.30 30.26 5.74
#